data_AF-A0A7S4CRL3-F1
#
_entry.id   AF-A0A7S4CRL3-F1
#
_cell.length_a   1.000
_cell.length_b   1.000
_cell.length_c   1.000
_cell.angle_alpha   90.00
_cell.angle_beta   90.00
_cell.angle_gamma   90.00
#
_symmetry.space_group_name_H-M   'P 1'
#
loop_
_entity.id
_entity.type
_entity.pdbx_description
1 polymer ?
#
loop_
_entity_poly.entity_id
_entity_poly.type
_entity_poly.pdbx_seq_one_letter_code
_entity_poly.pdbx_strand_id
1 'polypeptide(L)'
;QVASGFNCLEFISNRESAANGVSKYIHDRTQGPAASISCTPALVYRNYFLPHGGPDGTEHRGQLPQQTSLLADLPIPTDNGCVRPTADALQEMEERGLFEDLEAAFGQARVGLHTDVQVTSGLKAATIEVCTDPEQMVNQVFVSAANLAHVRPALAGDPRIEGLARLLLR
;
A
#
# COMPACT_ATOMS: atom_id res chain seq x y z
N GLN A 1 1.52 7.81 10.02
CA GLN A 1 1.94 7.11 8.78
C GLN A 1 1.42 5.68 8.85
N VAL A 2 0.88 5.17 7.75
CA VAL A 2 0.40 3.79 7.61
C VAL A 2 1.35 3.11 6.63
N ALA A 3 2.05 2.09 7.10
CA ALA A 3 2.84 1.22 6.24
C ALA A 3 1.85 0.47 5.36
N SER A 4 1.67 0.96 4.13
CA SER A 4 0.66 0.43 3.24
C SER A 4 1.31 -0.52 2.25
N GLY A 5 0.68 -1.65 1.96
CA GLY A 5 1.16 -2.63 0.99
C GLY A 5 1.11 -2.12 -0.46
N PHE A 6 1.75 -0.99 -0.72
CA PHE A 6 1.78 -0.24 -1.98
C PHE A 6 0.40 0.22 -2.46
N ASN A 7 -0.57 0.36 -1.56
CA ASN A 7 -1.94 0.74 -1.90
C ASN A 7 -2.53 1.73 -0.90
N CYS A 8 -3.67 2.33 -1.24
CA CYS A 8 -4.33 3.33 -0.41
C CYS A 8 -5.50 2.77 0.40
N LEU A 9 -5.53 1.46 0.73
CA LEU A 9 -6.57 0.84 1.57
C LEU A 9 -5.99 0.13 2.79
N GLU A 10 -4.80 -0.46 2.62
CA GLU A 10 -4.08 -1.29 3.59
C GLU A 10 -4.87 -2.52 4.02
N PHE A 11 -4.98 -3.48 3.11
CA PHE A 11 -5.71 -4.71 3.35
C PHE A 11 -5.15 -5.54 4.50
N ILE A 12 -6.03 -6.29 5.16
CA ILE A 12 -5.69 -7.25 6.22
C ILE A 12 -4.82 -8.44 5.74
N SER A 13 -4.75 -8.67 4.43
CA SER A 13 -3.85 -9.69 3.86
C SER A 13 -3.60 -9.43 2.38
N ASN A 14 -2.58 -10.08 1.83
CA ASN A 14 -2.28 -10.03 0.41
C ASN A 14 -3.35 -10.68 -0.50
N ARG A 15 -4.32 -11.41 0.07
CA ARG A 15 -5.39 -12.10 -0.68
C ARG A 15 -6.68 -11.29 -0.79
N GLU A 16 -6.74 -10.14 -0.16
CA GLU A 16 -7.94 -9.29 -0.18
C GLU A 16 -7.86 -8.27 -1.32
N SER A 17 -9.00 -7.67 -1.61
CA SER A 17 -9.19 -6.65 -2.63
C SER A 17 -10.26 -5.67 -2.15
N ALA A 18 -10.42 -4.54 -2.83
CA ALA A 18 -11.46 -3.57 -2.51
C ALA A 18 -12.89 -4.17 -2.58
N ALA A 19 -13.08 -5.22 -3.38
CA ALA A 19 -14.34 -5.97 -3.49
C ALA A 19 -14.71 -6.74 -2.22
N ASN A 20 -13.74 -7.09 -1.37
CA ASN A 20 -14.00 -7.72 -0.09
C ASN A 20 -14.55 -6.73 0.96
N GLY A 21 -14.51 -5.43 0.66
CA GLY A 21 -15.01 -4.37 1.52
C GLY A 21 -14.17 -4.13 2.77
N VAL A 22 -14.74 -3.35 3.69
CA VAL A 22 -14.00 -2.80 4.84
C VAL A 22 -14.34 -3.49 6.17
N SER A 23 -15.38 -4.33 6.20
CA SER A 23 -15.90 -4.90 7.44
C SER A 23 -14.94 -5.89 8.12
N LYS A 24 -13.97 -6.47 7.41
CA LYS A 24 -13.03 -7.41 8.04
C LYS A 24 -11.89 -6.73 8.80
N TYR A 25 -11.67 -5.43 8.62
CA TYR A 25 -10.56 -4.71 9.24
C TYR A 25 -10.63 -4.73 10.77
N ILE A 26 -11.82 -4.80 11.36
CA ILE A 26 -12.04 -4.97 12.82
C ILE A 26 -11.36 -6.24 13.38
N HIS A 27 -11.18 -7.28 12.55
CA HIS A 27 -10.57 -8.53 12.99
C HIS A 27 -9.04 -8.52 12.93
N ASP A 28 -8.45 -7.54 12.24
CA ASP A 28 -7.01 -7.41 12.11
C ASP A 28 -6.48 -6.27 13.00
N ARG A 29 -5.62 -6.65 13.94
CA ARG A 29 -5.02 -5.73 14.92
C ARG A 29 -3.57 -5.39 14.61
N THR A 30 -3.09 -5.76 13.42
CA THR A 30 -1.80 -5.28 12.93
C THR A 30 -1.88 -3.78 12.65
N GLN A 31 -0.72 -3.12 12.67
CA GLN A 31 -0.66 -1.65 12.72
C GLN A 31 -1.35 -0.98 11.52
N GLY A 32 -1.21 -1.56 10.33
CA GLY A 32 -1.78 -1.01 9.09
C GLY A 32 -3.32 -0.99 9.09
N PRO A 33 -3.97 -2.16 9.13
CA PRO A 33 -5.43 -2.26 9.23
C PRO A 33 -6.04 -1.53 10.42
N ALA A 34 -5.40 -1.59 11.60
CA ALA A 34 -5.85 -0.86 12.78
C ALA A 34 -5.83 0.66 12.57
N ALA A 35 -4.79 1.19 11.92
CA ALA A 35 -4.72 2.60 11.56
C ALA A 35 -5.78 2.96 10.50
N SER A 36 -6.00 2.13 9.49
CA SER A 36 -7.03 2.37 8.47
C SER A 36 -8.44 2.41 9.06
N ILE A 37 -8.82 1.44 9.91
CA ILE A 37 -10.18 1.35 10.48
C ILE A 37 -10.45 2.39 11.57
N SER A 38 -9.40 2.91 12.22
CA SER A 38 -9.54 4.04 13.17
C SER A 38 -10.27 5.22 12.55
N CYS A 39 -10.12 5.43 11.24
CA CYS A 39 -10.78 6.46 10.44
C CYS A 39 -11.79 5.81 9.46
N THR A 40 -12.77 5.07 9.99
CA THR A 40 -13.72 4.26 9.18
C THR A 40 -14.38 5.05 8.03
N PRO A 41 -14.91 6.27 8.24
CA PRO A 41 -15.50 7.05 7.13
C PRO A 41 -14.52 7.31 5.98
N ALA A 42 -13.27 7.62 6.32
CA ALA A 42 -12.21 7.84 5.34
C ALA A 42 -11.79 6.56 4.60
N LEU A 43 -11.80 5.40 5.27
CA LEU A 43 -11.58 4.10 4.64
C LEU A 43 -12.72 3.75 3.68
N VAL A 44 -13.99 3.93 4.10
CA VAL A 44 -15.18 3.74 3.25
C VAL A 44 -15.11 4.65 2.02
N TYR A 45 -14.78 5.93 2.21
CA TYR A 45 -14.63 6.87 1.12
C TYR A 45 -13.59 6.41 0.09
N ARG A 46 -12.38 6.03 0.54
CA ARG A 46 -11.33 5.53 -0.35
C ARG A 46 -11.73 4.26 -1.08
N ASN A 47 -12.43 3.34 -0.41
CA ASN A 47 -12.83 2.07 -1.01
C ASN A 47 -13.93 2.23 -2.06
N TYR A 48 -14.93 3.10 -1.84
CA TYR A 48 -16.15 3.12 -2.65
C TYR A 48 -16.39 4.42 -3.44
N PHE A 49 -15.77 5.55 -3.06
CA PHE A 49 -16.18 6.87 -3.55
C PHE A 49 -15.06 7.79 -4.03
N LEU A 50 -13.81 7.52 -3.68
CA LEU A 50 -12.66 8.35 -4.09
C LEU A 50 -12.57 8.42 -5.62
N PRO A 51 -12.68 9.62 -6.23
CA PRO A 51 -12.41 9.78 -7.65
C PRO A 51 -10.91 9.62 -7.90
N HIS A 52 -10.52 8.81 -8.87
CA HIS A 52 -9.13 8.71 -9.33
C HIS A 52 -9.04 8.31 -10.79
N GLY A 53 -7.91 8.65 -11.42
CA GLY A 53 -7.60 8.22 -12.79
C GLY A 53 -7.08 6.78 -12.82
N GLY A 54 -7.51 6.02 -13.83
CA GLY A 54 -6.92 4.76 -14.25
C GLY A 54 -5.68 4.98 -15.12
N PRO A 55 -4.86 3.93 -15.36
CA PRO A 55 -3.68 4.00 -16.22
C PRO A 55 -4.00 4.39 -17.68
N ASP A 56 -5.23 4.14 -18.12
CA ASP A 56 -5.77 4.43 -19.45
C ASP A 56 -6.43 5.82 -19.55
N GLY A 57 -6.43 6.59 -18.46
CA GLY A 57 -7.11 7.90 -18.38
C GLY A 57 -8.59 7.82 -18.04
N THR A 58 -9.14 6.63 -17.77
CA THR A 58 -10.54 6.46 -17.34
C THR A 58 -10.72 7.00 -15.92
N GLU A 59 -11.83 7.72 -15.65
CA GLU A 59 -12.18 8.14 -14.30
C GLU A 59 -12.91 7.00 -13.57
N HIS A 60 -12.42 6.66 -12.37
CA HIS A 60 -13.02 5.68 -11.48
C HIS A 60 -13.51 6.32 -10.20
N ARG A 61 -14.50 5.70 -9.55
CA ARG A 61 -14.97 6.05 -8.21
C ARG A 61 -14.77 4.87 -7.26
N GLY A 62 -14.10 5.14 -6.16
CA GLY A 62 -13.60 4.09 -5.28
C GLY A 62 -12.55 3.23 -5.97
N GLN A 63 -12.12 2.19 -5.28
CA GLN A 63 -11.04 1.31 -5.75
C GLN A 63 -11.53 -0.11 -6.09
N LEU A 64 -12.85 -0.31 -6.18
CA LEU A 64 -13.44 -1.56 -6.67
C LEU A 64 -13.08 -1.85 -8.12
N PRO A 65 -13.23 -0.89 -9.07
CA PRO A 65 -12.92 -1.15 -10.48
C PRO A 65 -11.41 -1.25 -10.71
N GLN A 66 -10.65 -0.42 -10.00
CA GLN A 66 -9.20 -0.29 -10.16
C GLN A 66 -8.58 0.15 -8.84
N GLN A 67 -7.63 -0.63 -8.32
CA GLN A 67 -6.89 -0.27 -7.13
C GLN A 67 -5.84 0.79 -7.44
N THR A 68 -5.65 1.74 -6.52
CA THR A 68 -4.54 2.69 -6.57
C THR A 68 -3.25 1.99 -6.14
N SER A 69 -2.25 1.97 -7.02
CA SER A 69 -0.89 1.50 -6.72
C SER A 69 0.05 2.67 -6.47
N LEU A 70 0.74 2.65 -5.32
CA LEU A 70 1.78 3.61 -4.96
C LEU A 70 3.10 3.38 -5.70
N LEU A 71 3.23 2.26 -6.39
CA LEU A 71 4.36 1.92 -7.24
C LEU A 71 3.98 1.87 -8.73
N ALA A 72 2.89 2.52 -9.15
CA ALA A 72 2.42 2.44 -10.54
C ALA A 72 3.50 2.83 -11.59
N ASP A 73 4.44 3.70 -11.23
CA ASP A 73 5.52 4.14 -12.13
C ASP A 73 6.80 3.27 -12.02
N LEU A 74 6.86 2.39 -11.01
CA LEU A 74 7.96 1.50 -10.74
C LEU A 74 7.59 0.06 -11.12
N PRO A 75 8.36 -0.63 -11.96
CA PRO A 75 8.08 -1.99 -12.43
C PRO A 75 8.46 -3.03 -11.37
N ILE A 76 8.20 -2.72 -10.09
CA ILE A 76 8.42 -3.66 -8.99
C ILE A 76 7.16 -4.52 -8.92
N PRO A 77 7.24 -5.83 -9.18
CA PRO A 77 6.08 -6.69 -9.14
C PRO A 77 5.62 -6.86 -7.69
N THR A 78 4.47 -6.25 -7.39
CA THR A 78 3.88 -6.30 -6.06
C THR A 78 2.48 -6.87 -6.09
N ASP A 79 2.18 -7.68 -5.10
CA ASP A 79 0.88 -8.28 -4.87
C ASP A 79 0.46 -7.93 -3.43
N ASN A 80 -0.30 -6.84 -3.29
CA ASN A 80 -0.83 -6.33 -2.02
C ASN A 80 0.21 -6.32 -0.89
N GLY A 81 1.29 -5.56 -1.08
CA GLY A 81 2.39 -5.41 -0.11
C GLY A 81 3.49 -6.48 -0.19
N CYS A 82 3.26 -7.55 -0.93
CA CYS A 82 4.28 -8.59 -1.14
C CYS A 82 5.08 -8.30 -2.41
N VAL A 83 6.39 -8.13 -2.28
CA VAL A 83 7.27 -8.05 -3.45
C VAL A 83 7.49 -9.46 -3.98
N ARG A 84 7.08 -9.72 -5.23
CA ARG A 84 7.15 -11.03 -5.88
C ARG A 84 7.92 -10.93 -7.19
N PRO A 85 9.25 -10.83 -7.15
CA PRO A 85 10.04 -10.68 -8.36
C PRO A 85 9.93 -11.91 -9.26
N THR A 86 9.99 -11.64 -10.57
CA THR A 86 10.23 -12.62 -11.63
C THR A 86 11.57 -12.30 -12.27
N ALA A 87 12.18 -13.28 -12.96
CA ALA A 87 13.41 -13.02 -13.71
C ALA A 87 13.21 -11.90 -14.74
N ASP A 88 12.06 -11.90 -15.43
CA ASP A 88 11.70 -10.89 -16.43
C ASP A 88 11.55 -9.49 -15.81
N ALA A 89 10.90 -9.37 -14.65
CA ALA A 89 10.75 -8.08 -13.98
C ALA A 89 12.11 -7.56 -13.48
N LEU A 90 12.97 -8.43 -12.95
CA LEU A 90 14.33 -8.05 -12.55
C LEU A 90 15.16 -7.58 -13.75
N GLN A 91 15.00 -8.23 -14.90
CA GLN A 91 15.64 -7.81 -16.15
C GLN A 91 15.12 -6.45 -16.62
N GLU A 92 13.80 -6.22 -16.63
CA GLU A 92 13.21 -4.93 -16.99
C GLU A 92 13.72 -3.79 -16.07
N MET A 93 13.80 -4.06 -14.76
CA MET A 93 14.34 -3.11 -13.79
C MET A 93 15.81 -2.75 -14.07
N GLU A 94 16.62 -3.74 -14.42
CA GLU A 94 18.02 -3.56 -14.80
C GLU A 94 18.16 -2.77 -16.10
N GLU A 95 17.39 -3.12 -17.13
CA GLU A 95 17.37 -2.43 -18.44
C GLU A 95 16.91 -0.97 -18.32
N ARG A 96 16.03 -0.67 -17.35
CA ARG A 96 15.61 0.69 -16.99
C ARG A 96 16.61 1.45 -16.11
N GLY A 97 17.74 0.85 -15.76
CA GLY A 97 18.78 1.46 -14.93
C GLY A 97 18.36 1.72 -13.49
N LEU A 98 17.31 1.04 -12.98
CA LEU A 98 16.77 1.31 -11.63
C LEU A 98 17.74 0.96 -10.50
N PHE A 99 18.74 0.13 -10.79
CA PHE A 99 19.78 -0.25 -9.82
C PHE A 99 21.00 0.67 -9.86
N GLU A 100 21.12 1.53 -10.88
CA GLU A 100 22.25 2.46 -11.06
C GLU A 100 22.03 3.77 -10.31
N ASP A 101 20.80 4.31 -10.36
CA ASP A 101 20.38 5.51 -9.63
C ASP A 101 19.18 5.22 -8.73
N LEU A 102 19.47 4.74 -7.52
CA LEU A 102 18.45 4.35 -6.54
C LEU A 102 17.59 5.55 -6.09
N GLU A 103 18.14 6.76 -6.06
CA GLU A 103 17.40 7.96 -5.62
C GLU A 103 16.42 8.41 -6.69
N ALA A 104 16.85 8.44 -7.96
CA ALA A 104 15.95 8.73 -9.07
C ALA A 104 14.87 7.63 -9.24
N ALA A 105 15.22 6.38 -8.99
CA ALA A 105 14.25 5.28 -8.97
C ALA A 105 13.25 5.45 -7.81
N PHE A 106 13.71 5.64 -6.58
CA PHE A 106 12.83 5.79 -5.42
C PHE A 106 11.96 7.05 -5.50
N GLY A 107 12.45 8.13 -6.12
CA GLY A 107 11.68 9.35 -6.38
C GLY A 107 10.44 9.16 -7.26
N GLN A 108 10.31 8.02 -7.94
CA GLN A 108 9.10 7.63 -8.69
C GLN A 108 8.02 6.98 -7.82
N ALA A 109 8.37 6.57 -6.58
CA ALA A 109 7.38 6.03 -5.65
C ALA A 109 6.42 7.13 -5.20
N ARG A 110 5.13 6.79 -5.16
CA ARG A 110 4.07 7.70 -4.71
C ARG A 110 3.74 7.46 -3.25
N VAL A 111 3.12 8.46 -2.63
CA VAL A 111 2.47 8.33 -1.31
C VAL A 111 1.00 8.68 -1.44
N GLY A 112 0.16 7.98 -0.68
CA GLY A 112 -1.25 8.33 -0.54
C GLY A 112 -1.43 9.30 0.62
N LEU A 113 -2.08 10.44 0.40
CA LEU A 113 -2.38 11.41 1.45
C LEU A 113 -3.90 11.58 1.55
N HIS A 114 -4.45 11.38 2.75
CA HIS A 114 -5.81 11.74 3.10
C HIS A 114 -5.77 12.65 4.33
N THR A 115 -6.02 13.94 4.12
CA THR A 115 -5.98 14.93 5.18
C THR A 115 -7.32 15.08 5.88
N ASP A 116 -7.28 15.63 7.09
CA ASP A 116 -8.45 16.06 7.83
C ASP A 116 -9.49 14.93 7.96
N VAL A 117 -9.01 13.74 8.34
CA VAL A 117 -9.88 12.59 8.58
C VAL A 117 -10.19 12.44 10.06
N GLN A 118 -11.47 12.24 10.36
CA GLN A 118 -11.94 12.02 11.72
C GLN A 118 -11.55 10.62 12.21
N VAL A 119 -11.00 10.57 13.42
CA VAL A 119 -10.82 9.32 14.16
C VAL A 119 -12.14 8.95 14.82
N THR A 120 -12.62 7.75 14.52
CA THR A 120 -13.89 7.20 15.01
C THR A 120 -13.68 6.03 15.98
N SER A 121 -12.50 5.42 15.96
CA SER A 121 -12.14 4.35 16.87
C SER A 121 -10.63 4.26 17.06
N GLY A 122 -10.19 3.51 18.07
CA GLY A 122 -8.78 3.24 18.33
C GLY A 122 -8.57 1.88 18.99
N LEU A 123 -7.39 1.31 18.79
CA LEU A 123 -7.01 0.04 19.43
C LEU A 123 -6.35 0.32 20.79
N LYS A 124 -6.93 -0.21 21.86
CA LYS A 124 -6.39 -0.14 23.22
C LYS A 124 -6.48 -1.49 23.90
N ALA A 125 -5.35 -2.02 24.36
CA ALA A 125 -5.25 -3.34 25.01
C ALA A 125 -5.99 -4.47 24.25
N ALA A 126 -5.81 -4.53 22.93
CA ALA A 126 -6.48 -5.46 22.02
C ALA A 126 -8.02 -5.29 21.87
N THR A 127 -8.61 -4.26 22.45
CA THR A 127 -10.02 -3.88 22.22
C THR A 127 -10.11 -2.65 21.33
N ILE A 128 -11.13 -2.61 20.47
CA ILE A 128 -11.45 -1.40 19.71
C ILE A 128 -12.36 -0.54 20.59
N GLU A 129 -11.90 0.65 20.94
CA GLU A 129 -12.67 1.67 21.65
C GLU A 129 -13.18 2.70 20.65
N VAL A 130 -14.40 3.20 20.84
CA VAL A 130 -14.96 4.28 20.02
C VAL A 130 -14.35 5.60 20.46
N CYS A 131 -13.91 6.41 19.49
CA CYS A 131 -13.53 7.80 19.75
C CYS A 131 -14.78 8.66 19.70
N THR A 132 -15.12 9.31 20.82
CA THR A 132 -16.31 10.16 20.92
C THR A 132 -16.02 11.64 20.72
N ASP A 133 -14.74 12.02 20.61
CA ASP A 133 -14.33 13.40 20.37
C ASP A 133 -14.50 13.71 18.87
N PRO A 134 -15.47 14.56 18.48
CA PRO A 134 -15.68 14.86 17.08
C PRO A 134 -14.53 15.67 16.46
N GLU A 135 -13.72 16.35 17.27
CA GLU A 135 -12.60 17.19 16.85
C GLU A 135 -11.28 16.41 16.74
N GLN A 136 -11.28 15.11 17.05
CA GLN A 136 -10.11 14.27 16.88
C GLN A 136 -9.86 13.98 15.40
N MET A 137 -9.02 14.81 14.79
CA MET A 137 -8.64 14.76 13.39
C MET A 137 -7.19 14.28 13.21
N VAL A 138 -6.91 13.58 12.11
CA VAL A 138 -5.56 13.18 11.71
C VAL A 138 -5.37 13.31 10.21
N ASN A 139 -4.10 13.34 9.78
CA ASN A 139 -3.73 13.12 8.39
C ASN A 139 -3.19 11.69 8.24
N GLN A 140 -3.77 10.91 7.33
CA GLN A 140 -3.28 9.59 7.00
C GLN A 140 -2.34 9.66 5.80
N VAL A 141 -1.09 9.25 6.01
CA VAL A 141 -0.08 9.10 4.95
C VAL A 141 0.16 7.61 4.73
N PHE A 142 -0.22 7.11 3.56
CA PHE A 142 0.00 5.74 3.08
C PHE A 142 1.29 5.71 2.30
N VAL A 143 2.23 4.89 2.74
CA VAL A 143 3.54 4.76 2.10
C VAL A 143 3.80 3.33 1.69
N SER A 144 4.59 3.18 0.65
CA SER A 144 5.14 1.91 0.21
C SER A 144 5.93 1.22 1.33
N ALA A 145 5.43 0.07 1.79
CA ALA A 145 6.16 -0.84 2.67
C ALA A 145 6.44 -2.15 1.93
N ALA A 146 7.72 -2.52 1.85
CA ALA A 146 8.16 -3.68 1.09
C ALA A 146 8.42 -4.89 1.99
N ASN A 147 7.79 -6.01 1.66
CA ASN A 147 8.08 -7.30 2.27
C ASN A 147 8.74 -8.25 1.25
N LEU A 148 10.02 -8.57 1.49
CA LEU A 148 10.82 -9.50 0.68
C LEU A 148 10.72 -10.97 1.16
N ALA A 149 9.97 -11.27 2.22
CA ALA A 149 9.83 -12.65 2.72
C ALA A 149 9.17 -13.62 1.72
N HIS A 150 8.59 -13.09 0.63
CA HIS A 150 7.92 -13.85 -0.41
C HIS A 150 8.73 -14.01 -1.70
N VAL A 151 10.00 -13.61 -1.71
CA VAL A 151 10.91 -13.88 -2.82
C VAL A 151 11.13 -15.39 -2.95
N ARG A 152 11.01 -15.91 -4.18
CA ARG A 152 11.19 -17.34 -4.45
C ARG A 152 12.66 -17.75 -4.23
N PRO A 153 12.95 -18.89 -3.58
CA PRO A 153 14.32 -19.35 -3.36
C PRO A 153 15.15 -19.48 -4.65
N ALA A 154 14.50 -19.81 -5.77
CA ALA A 154 15.16 -19.90 -7.08
C ALA A 154 15.79 -18.57 -7.54
N LEU A 155 15.30 -17.43 -7.05
CA LEU A 155 15.85 -16.11 -7.36
C LEU A 155 16.93 -15.68 -6.36
N ALA A 156 17.15 -16.40 -5.26
CA ALA A 156 18.06 -15.97 -4.20
C ALA A 156 19.52 -15.81 -4.66
N GLY A 157 19.93 -16.51 -5.73
CA GLY A 157 21.27 -16.39 -6.34
C GLY A 157 21.37 -15.36 -7.46
N ASP A 158 20.28 -14.68 -7.81
CA ASP A 158 20.26 -13.67 -8.86
C ASP A 158 20.88 -12.36 -8.32
N PRO A 159 21.96 -11.82 -8.92
CA PRO A 159 22.62 -10.61 -8.43
C PRO A 159 21.69 -9.39 -8.40
N ARG A 160 20.63 -9.38 -9.23
CA ARG A 160 19.65 -8.29 -9.29
C ARG A 160 18.75 -8.23 -8.06
N ILE A 161 18.65 -9.30 -7.28
CA ILE A 161 17.96 -9.27 -5.97
C ILE A 161 18.64 -8.31 -5.01
N GLU A 162 19.97 -8.18 -5.06
CA GLU A 162 20.67 -7.19 -4.24
C GLU A 162 20.27 -5.76 -4.65
N GLY A 163 20.20 -5.49 -5.97
CA GLY A 163 19.73 -4.22 -6.51
C GLY A 163 18.31 -3.88 -6.06
N LEU A 164 17.39 -4.85 -6.17
CA LEU A 164 16.02 -4.72 -5.67
C LEU A 164 15.98 -4.45 -4.16
N ALA A 165 16.74 -5.19 -3.37
CA ALA A 165 16.78 -5.00 -1.92
C ALA A 165 17.32 -3.62 -1.54
N ARG A 166 18.36 -3.13 -2.23
CA ARG A 166 18.91 -1.78 -2.03
C ARG A 166 17.89 -0.69 -2.38
N LEU A 167 17.15 -0.86 -3.48
CA LEU A 167 16.10 0.08 -3.87
C LEU A 167 14.98 0.17 -2.83
N LEU A 168 14.58 -0.96 -2.25
CA LEU A 168 13.49 -1.03 -1.28
C LEU A 168 13.88 -0.56 0.14
N LEU A 169 15.18 -0.45 0.43
CA LEU A 169 15.72 0.01 1.71
C LEU A 169 16.08 1.51 1.73
N ARG A 170 15.88 2.22 0.62
CA ARG A 170 15.94 3.69 0.59
C ARG A 170 14.69 4.29 1.18
#